data_AF-A0A1G3QUM5-F1
#
_entry.id   AF-A0A1G3QUM5-F1
#
_cell.length_a   1.000
_cell.length_b   1.000
_cell.length_c   1.000
_cell.angle_alpha   90.00
_cell.angle_beta   90.00
_cell.angle_gamma   90.00
#
_symmetry.space_group_name_H-M   'P 1'
#
loop_
_entity.id
_entity.type
_entity.pdbx_description
1 polymer ?
#
loop_
_entity_poly.entity_id
_entity_poly.type
_entity_poly.pdbx_seq_one_letter_code
_entity_poly.pdbx_strand_id
1 'polypeptide(L)'
;MVSYAQGDSPGEVSLSRLFLTVIGGERFLNVQELGGDGAPWYFARCAMEGDRCILTFIDDSLFESRVFGSAEERRQFIRARLADPLLYASKGEEPMEMILERVRNPD
;
A
#
# COMPACT_ATOMS: atom_id res chain seq x y z
N MET A 1 -4.54 -9.05 -17.40
CA MET A 1 -3.54 -8.03 -17.77
C MET A 1 -3.93 -6.77 -17.02
N VAL A 2 -3.07 -6.26 -16.15
CA VAL A 2 -3.31 -5.01 -15.40
C VAL A 2 -2.39 -3.97 -16.03
N SER A 3 -2.96 -2.92 -16.58
CA SER A 3 -2.24 -1.78 -17.17
C SER A 3 -2.37 -0.58 -16.24
N TYR A 4 -1.28 0.15 -16.04
CA TYR A 4 -1.25 1.45 -15.37
C TYR A 4 -0.79 2.48 -16.40
N ALA A 5 -1.47 3.63 -16.47
CA ALA A 5 -1.10 4.72 -17.34
C ALA A 5 -0.69 5.92 -16.47
N GLN A 6 0.60 6.23 -16.47
CA GLN A 6 1.10 7.54 -16.07
C GLN A 6 1.98 8.04 -17.21
N GLY A 7 1.42 8.94 -18.03
CA GLY A 7 2.08 9.51 -19.21
C GLY A 7 2.00 8.62 -20.47
N ASP A 8 2.05 9.26 -21.64
CA ASP A 8 1.88 8.74 -23.01
C ASP A 8 2.97 7.73 -23.48
N SER A 9 3.40 6.80 -22.62
CA SER A 9 4.30 5.73 -23.03
C SER A 9 3.90 4.44 -22.32
N PRO A 10 3.75 3.32 -23.04
CA PRO A 10 3.49 2.03 -22.41
C PRO A 10 4.74 1.65 -21.60
N GLY A 11 4.76 2.08 -20.34
CA GLY A 11 5.83 1.79 -19.39
C GLY A 11 5.94 0.28 -19.14
N GLU A 12 7.14 -0.12 -18.73
CA GLU A 12 7.47 -1.48 -18.31
C GLU A 12 6.38 -2.08 -17.40
N VAL A 13 6.01 -3.33 -17.66
CA VAL A 13 5.08 -4.06 -16.79
C VAL A 13 5.84 -4.39 -15.51
N SER A 14 5.69 -3.57 -14.48
CA SER A 14 6.13 -3.91 -13.13
C SER A 14 5.28 -5.07 -12.62
N LEU A 15 5.89 -6.26 -12.53
CA LEU A 15 5.26 -7.40 -11.90
C LEU A 15 5.38 -7.20 -10.39
N SER A 16 4.31 -7.39 -9.62
CA SER A 16 4.37 -7.25 -8.15
C SER A 16 3.85 -8.49 -7.45
N ARG A 17 4.46 -8.85 -6.32
CA ARG A 17 3.89 -9.78 -5.34
C ARG A 17 2.96 -9.02 -4.41
N LEU A 18 1.77 -9.59 -4.19
CA LEU A 18 0.72 -8.97 -3.39
C LEU A 18 0.17 -9.97 -2.38
N PHE A 19 0.11 -9.58 -1.10
CA PHE A 19 -0.59 -10.33 -0.05
C PHE A 19 -1.64 -9.46 0.63
N LEU A 20 -2.89 -9.92 0.60
CA LEU A 20 -4.01 -9.26 1.27
C LEU A 20 -4.06 -9.66 2.75
N THR A 21 -4.14 -8.66 3.64
CA THR A 21 -4.40 -8.84 5.07
C THR A 21 -5.60 -8.00 5.48
N VAL A 22 -6.36 -8.48 6.46
CA VAL A 22 -7.46 -7.71 7.07
C VAL A 22 -7.12 -7.37 8.52
N ILE A 23 -7.14 -6.08 8.86
CA ILE A 23 -6.86 -5.57 10.21
C ILE A 23 -7.99 -4.62 10.62
N GLY A 24 -8.72 -4.96 11.69
CA GLY A 24 -9.82 -4.13 12.19
C GLY A 24 -10.98 -3.93 11.20
N GLY A 25 -11.13 -4.82 10.19
CA GLY A 25 -12.14 -4.69 9.13
C GLY A 25 -11.64 -3.95 7.89
N GLU A 26 -10.51 -3.26 7.99
CA GLU A 26 -9.82 -2.60 6.87
C GLU A 26 -8.94 -3.59 6.10
N ARG A 27 -8.82 -3.38 4.79
CA ARG A 27 -8.00 -4.20 3.90
C ARG A 27 -6.62 -3.58 3.74
N PHE A 28 -5.59 -4.42 3.72
CA PHE A 28 -4.22 -4.00 3.51
C PHE A 28 -3.53 -4.90 2.49
N LEU A 29 -2.68 -4.30 1.66
CA LEU A 29 -1.82 -5.01 0.72
C LEU A 29 -0.37 -4.90 1.19
N ASN A 30 0.31 -6.04 1.27
CA ASN A 30 1.77 -6.07 1.24
C ASN A 30 2.17 -6.13 -0.23
N VAL A 31 2.93 -5.15 -0.69
CA VAL A 31 3.34 -4.99 -2.09
C VAL A 31 4.85 -5.11 -2.17
N GLN A 32 5.34 -5.96 -3.08
CA GLN A 32 6.74 -5.99 -3.45
C GLN A 32 6.85 -6.00 -4.96
N GLU A 33 7.53 -5.02 -5.53
CA GLU A 33 7.85 -4.99 -6.96
C GLU A 33 8.88 -6.08 -7.30
N LEU A 34 8.72 -6.71 -8.45
CA LEU A 34 9.61 -7.74 -8.99
C LEU A 34 10.43 -7.13 -10.12
N GLY A 35 11.74 -7.35 -10.09
CA GLY A 35 12.67 -6.86 -11.11
C GLY A 35 13.90 -6.14 -10.55
N GLY A 36 13.88 -5.77 -9.26
CA GLY A 36 15.05 -5.28 -8.53
C GLY A 36 15.50 -6.31 -7.49
N ASP A 37 16.77 -6.72 -7.54
CA ASP A 37 17.37 -7.47 -6.42
C ASP A 37 17.27 -6.61 -5.15
N GLY A 38 16.54 -7.11 -4.14
CA GLY A 38 16.37 -6.43 -2.86
C GLY A 38 15.23 -5.39 -2.79
N ALA A 39 14.26 -5.40 -3.72
CA ALA A 39 13.12 -4.49 -3.66
C ALA A 39 12.37 -4.57 -2.30
N PRO A 40 12.12 -3.43 -1.63
CA PRO A 40 11.49 -3.40 -0.32
C PRO A 40 10.02 -3.84 -0.39
N TRP A 41 9.50 -4.28 0.76
CA TRP A 41 8.08 -4.51 0.94
C TRP A 41 7.42 -3.22 1.40
N TYR A 42 6.35 -2.85 0.74
CA TYR A 42 5.45 -1.77 1.15
C TYR A 42 4.20 -2.34 1.77
N PHE A 43 3.65 -1.64 2.76
CA PHE A 43 2.39 -2.02 3.37
C PHE A 43 1.39 -0.87 3.26
N ALA A 44 0.28 -1.10 2.57
CA ALA A 44 -0.69 -0.05 2.25
C ALA A 44 -2.12 -0.47 2.61
N ARG A 45 -2.90 0.47 3.15
CA ARG A 45 -4.35 0.33 3.26
C ARG A 45 -4.95 0.40 1.86
N CYS A 46 -5.90 -0.48 1.59
CA CYS A 46 -6.57 -0.62 0.31
C CYS A 46 -8.05 -0.23 0.47
N ALA A 47 -8.42 0.95 -0.05
CA ALA A 47 -9.80 1.41 -0.14
C ALA A 47 -10.31 1.25 -1.58
N MET A 48 -11.58 0.86 -1.72
CA MET A 48 -12.23 0.78 -3.03
C MET A 48 -13.22 1.92 -3.18
N GLU A 49 -13.06 2.72 -4.23
CA GLU A 49 -13.99 3.79 -4.61
C GLU A 49 -14.45 3.58 -6.05
N GLY A 50 -15.64 3.01 -6.22
CA GLY A 50 -16.14 2.61 -7.54
C GLY A 50 -15.27 1.51 -8.16
N ASP A 51 -14.63 1.82 -9.30
CA ASP A 51 -13.68 0.95 -10.01
C ASP A 51 -12.21 1.27 -9.72
N ARG A 52 -11.96 2.18 -8.77
CA ARG A 52 -10.64 2.58 -8.32
C ARG A 52 -10.27 1.88 -7.03
N CYS A 53 -9.00 1.51 -6.92
CA CYS A 53 -8.38 1.05 -5.69
C CYS A 53 -7.36 2.11 -5.26
N ILE A 54 -7.60 2.73 -4.12
CA ILE A 54 -6.71 3.72 -3.52
C ILE A 54 -5.86 2.99 -2.49
N LEU A 55 -4.55 3.00 -2.71
CA LEU A 55 -3.57 2.49 -1.77
C LEU A 55 -2.97 3.65 -0.99
N THR A 56 -3.22 3.69 0.31
CA THR A 56 -2.59 4.65 1.23
C THR A 56 -1.50 3.94 2.01
N PHE A 57 -0.24 4.31 1.81
CA PHE A 57 0.89 3.62 2.41
C PHE A 57 0.99 3.93 3.92
N ILE A 58 1.35 2.91 4.71
CA ILE A 58 1.71 3.14 6.12
C ILE A 58 3.09 3.79 6.14
N ASP A 59 3.27 4.78 7.01
CA ASP A 59 4.56 5.46 7.18
C ASP A 59 5.59 4.50 7.79
N ASP A 60 6.60 4.14 6.98
CA ASP A 60 7.63 3.18 7.37
C ASP A 60 8.50 3.69 8.53
N SER A 61 8.60 5.01 8.71
CA SER A 61 9.36 5.61 9.82
C SER A 61 8.79 5.26 11.20
N LEU A 62 7.51 4.89 11.27
CA LEU A 62 6.86 4.37 12.48
C LEU A 62 7.44 3.02 12.91
N PHE A 63 7.92 2.22 11.95
CA PHE A 63 8.53 0.91 12.21
C PHE A 63 10.04 1.01 12.44
N GLU A 64 10.69 2.07 11.94
CA GLU A 64 12.09 2.37 12.27
C GLU A 64 12.23 2.91 13.71
N SER A 65 11.28 3.75 14.13
CA SER A 65 11.28 4.36 15.47
C SER A 65 10.78 3.44 16.58
N ARG A 66 10.22 2.27 16.23
CA ARG A 66 9.64 1.32 17.19
C ARG A 66 9.96 -0.13 16.85
N VAL A 67 10.56 -0.83 17.81
CA VAL A 67 10.75 -2.28 17.72
C VAL A 67 9.48 -2.99 18.16
N PHE A 68 8.98 -3.90 17.32
CA PHE A 68 7.87 -4.79 17.64
C PHE A 68 8.41 -6.17 18.03
N GLY A 69 8.01 -6.69 19.18
CA GLY A 69 8.44 -8.00 19.67
C GLY A 69 7.76 -9.18 18.96
N SER A 70 6.69 -8.93 18.20
CA SER A 70 6.01 -9.95 17.39
C SER A 70 5.17 -9.35 16.26
N ALA A 71 4.81 -10.19 15.28
CA ALA A 71 3.87 -9.81 14.22
C ALA A 71 2.48 -9.45 14.76
N GLU A 72 2.03 -10.09 15.85
CA GLU A 72 0.75 -9.81 16.48
C GLU A 72 0.76 -8.45 17.19
N GLU A 73 1.84 -8.09 17.88
CA GLU A 73 1.99 -6.76 18.47
C GLU A 73 1.91 -5.67 17.40
N ARG A 74 2.62 -5.86 16.27
CA ARG A 74 2.56 -4.96 15.12
C ARG A 74 1.13 -4.84 14.58
N ARG A 75 0.42 -5.98 14.45
CA ARG A 75 -0.98 -6.01 14.01
C ARG A 75 -1.89 -5.21 14.95
N GLN A 76 -1.73 -5.36 16.25
CA GLN A 76 -2.52 -4.63 17.25
C GLN A 76 -2.22 -3.14 17.25
N PHE A 77 -0.96 -2.75 17.06
CA PHE A 77 -0.56 -1.36 16.93
C PHE A 77 -1.24 -0.67 15.74
N ILE A 78 -1.22 -1.32 14.57
CA ILE A 78 -1.89 -0.82 13.35
C ILE A 78 -3.40 -0.74 13.60
N ARG A 79 -3.99 -1.81 14.16
CA ARG A 79 -5.43 -1.86 14.45
C ARG A 79 -5.91 -0.71 15.34
N ALA A 80 -5.11 -0.33 16.34
CA ALA A 80 -5.44 0.75 17.26
C ALA A 80 -5.36 2.15 16.63
N ARG A 81 -4.72 2.28 15.46
CA ARG A 81 -4.40 3.55 14.78
C ARG A 81 -5.02 3.70 13.39
N LEU A 82 -5.97 2.84 13.02
CA LEU A 82 -6.56 2.86 11.69
C LEU A 82 -7.15 4.22 11.29
N ALA A 83 -7.71 4.95 12.26
CA ALA A 83 -8.27 6.29 12.09
C ALA A 83 -7.28 7.43 12.41
N ASP A 84 -6.05 7.10 12.82
CA ASP A 84 -5.02 8.09 13.14
C ASP A 84 -4.26 8.46 11.85
N PRO A 85 -4.29 9.73 11.40
CA PRO A 85 -3.54 10.17 10.23
C PRO A 85 -2.04 9.90 10.35
N LEU A 86 -1.50 9.89 11.57
CA LEU A 86 -0.09 9.62 11.83
C LEU A 86 0.32 8.19 11.51
N LEU A 87 -0.63 7.28 11.24
CA LEU A 87 -0.32 5.96 10.70
C LEU A 87 0.18 6.03 9.24
N TYR A 88 -0.22 7.05 8.49
CA TYR A 88 -0.03 7.12 7.04
C TYR A 88 0.93 8.24 6.60
N ALA A 89 1.19 9.22 7.45
CA ALA A 89 2.17 10.27 7.21
C ALA A 89 2.65 10.91 8.52
N SER A 90 3.87 11.42 8.50
CA SER A 90 4.39 12.25 9.58
C SER A 90 3.62 13.58 9.69
N LYS A 91 3.70 14.22 10.87
CA LYS A 91 2.90 15.43 11.16
C LYS A 91 3.27 16.57 10.20
N GLY A 92 2.29 17.01 9.41
CA GLY A 92 2.47 18.10 8.44
C GLY A 92 2.81 17.62 7.02
N GLU A 93 2.91 16.30 6.83
CA GLU A 93 3.08 15.67 5.53
C GLU A 93 1.74 15.06 5.05
N GLU A 94 1.58 14.95 3.74
CA GLU A 94 0.44 14.25 3.14
C GLU A 94 0.75 12.75 3.02
N PRO A 95 -0.23 11.86 3.26
CA PRO A 95 -0.08 10.44 3.00
C PRO A 95 0.32 10.18 1.56
N MET A 96 1.26 9.26 1.38
CA MET A 96 1.56 8.74 0.05
C MET A 96 0.38 7.88 -0.40
N GLU A 97 -0.19 8.23 -1.54
CA GLU A 97 -1.29 7.49 -2.16
C GLU A 97 -0.94 7.03 -3.57
N MET A 98 -1.37 5.83 -3.92
CA MET A 98 -1.34 5.31 -5.28
C MET A 98 -2.74 4.90 -5.69
N ILE A 99 -3.19 5.41 -6.85
CA ILE A 99 -4.51 5.09 -7.40
C ILE A 99 -4.33 4.06 -8.49
N LEU A 100 -4.93 2.89 -8.30
CA LEU A 100 -5.00 1.81 -9.28
C LEU A 100 -6.38 1.79 -9.91
N GLU A 101 -6.44 1.98 -11.22
CA GLU A 101 -7.67 1.89 -11.99
C GLU A 101 -7.70 0.62 -12.83
N ARG A 102 -8.88 0.03 -12.96
CA ARG A 102 -9.05 -1.08 -13.91
C ARG A 102 -9.08 -0.53 -15.33
N VAL A 103 -7.98 -0.65 -16.05
CA VAL A 103 -7.98 -0.42 -17.50
C VAL A 103 -8.78 -1.54 -18.16
N ARG A 104 -9.94 -1.19 -18.73
CA ARG A 104 -10.64 -2.07 -19.67
C ARG A 104 -9.93 -1.94 -21.00
N ASN A 105 -9.32 -3.01 -21.50
CA ASN A 105 -8.93 -3.03 -22.91
C ASN A 105 -10.22 -2.93 -23.74
N PRO A 106 -10.36 -1.93 -24.62
CA PRO A 106 -11.40 -1.98 -25.63
C PRO A 106 -11.01 -3.08 -26.62
N ASP A 107 -11.79 -4.16 -26.63
CA ASP A 107 -11.87 -5.05 -27.80
C ASP A 107 -12.73 -4.39 -28.89
#